data_AF-A0A662H9Q3-F1
#
_entry.id   AF-A0A662H9Q3-F1
#
_cell.length_a   1.000
_cell.length_b   1.000
_cell.length_c   1.000
_cell.angle_alpha   90.00
_cell.angle_beta   90.00
_cell.angle_gamma   90.00
#
_symmetry.space_group_name_H-M   'P 1'
#
loop_
_entity.id
_entity.type
_entity.pdbx_description
1 polymer ?
#
loop_
_entity_poly.entity_id
_entity_poly.type
_entity_poly.pdbx_seq_one_letter_code
_entity_poly.pdbx_strand_id
1 'polypeptide(L)'
;MPKKKTKRSTRKAETVEETPPAQAPAPAPRRELTEEEKEFMNALAQLVESAQELSYALAVVDEAQDELSPEIKEVLAAARAVVKAVWRFHRLVRRRTGGRVV
;
A
#
# COMPACT_ATOMS: atom_id res chain seq x y z
N MET A 1 -32.78 9.70 -75.22
CA MET A 1 -31.68 8.75 -74.90
C MET A 1 -31.82 8.28 -73.44
N PRO A 2 -31.37 7.07 -73.08
CA PRO A 2 -32.25 6.03 -72.54
C PRO A 2 -32.14 5.73 -71.03
N LYS A 3 -33.25 5.22 -70.48
CA LYS A 3 -33.48 4.09 -69.56
C LYS A 3 -32.37 3.64 -68.57
N LYS A 4 -32.81 3.37 -67.33
CA LYS A 4 -32.68 2.13 -66.50
C LYS A 4 -32.24 2.45 -65.06
N LYS A 5 -32.64 1.78 -63.99
CA LYS A 5 -33.65 0.76 -63.61
C LYS A 5 -33.37 0.48 -62.11
N THR A 6 -34.42 0.16 -61.33
CA THR A 6 -34.41 -0.77 -60.14
C THR A 6 -33.46 -0.46 -58.97
N LYS A 7 -33.88 -0.53 -57.70
CA LYS A 7 -34.26 -1.81 -57.07
C LYS A 7 -34.96 -1.60 -55.72
N ARG A 8 -36.11 -2.25 -55.61
CA ARG A 8 -36.92 -2.58 -54.43
C ARG A 8 -36.09 -3.46 -53.46
N SER A 9 -36.09 -3.21 -52.15
CA SER A 9 -35.99 -4.26 -51.12
C SER A 9 -36.26 -3.69 -49.72
N THR A 10 -37.46 -3.81 -49.15
CA THR A 10 -37.89 -4.85 -48.16
C THR A 10 -37.07 -5.02 -46.89
N ARG A 11 -37.76 -4.75 -45.76
CA ARG A 11 -37.76 -5.41 -44.44
C ARG A 11 -36.46 -5.44 -43.62
N LYS A 12 -36.59 -4.93 -42.39
CA LYS A 12 -36.57 -5.65 -41.09
C LYS A 12 -36.57 -4.56 -40.00
N ALA A 13 -37.57 -4.41 -39.14
CA ALA A 13 -37.90 -5.29 -38.01
C ALA A 13 -36.61 -5.77 -37.33
N GLU A 14 -35.88 -4.85 -36.71
CA GLU A 14 -34.85 -5.18 -35.72
C GLU A 14 -35.53 -5.29 -34.36
N THR A 15 -35.65 -6.56 -33.97
CA THR A 15 -35.91 -7.09 -32.65
C THR A 15 -35.07 -6.35 -31.62
N VAL A 16 -35.72 -5.89 -30.55
CA VAL A 16 -35.07 -5.43 -29.33
C VAL A 16 -34.39 -6.66 -28.72
N GLU A 17 -33.09 -6.81 -28.93
CA GLU A 17 -32.27 -7.75 -28.16
C GLU A 17 -31.97 -7.10 -26.80
N GLU A 18 -32.71 -7.58 -25.81
CA GLU A 18 -32.51 -7.31 -24.39
C GLU A 18 -31.12 -7.82 -23.98
N THR A 19 -30.16 -6.90 -23.86
CA THR A 19 -28.80 -7.21 -23.42
C THR A 19 -28.87 -7.62 -21.94
N PRO A 20 -28.37 -8.80 -21.51
CA PRO A 20 -28.36 -9.17 -20.11
C PRO A 20 -27.50 -8.18 -19.31
N PRO A 21 -27.91 -7.79 -18.09
CA PRO A 21 -27.11 -6.92 -17.26
C PRO A 21 -25.76 -7.59 -16.96
N ALA A 22 -24.67 -6.91 -17.29
CA ALA A 22 -23.33 -7.32 -16.95
C ALA A 22 -23.23 -7.50 -15.42
N GLN A 23 -23.04 -8.75 -14.97
CA GLN A 23 -22.76 -9.04 -13.57
C GLN A 23 -21.50 -8.28 -13.16
N ALA A 24 -21.62 -7.42 -12.15
CA ALA A 24 -20.48 -6.79 -11.50
C ALA A 24 -19.52 -7.89 -11.02
N PRO A 25 -18.19 -7.73 -11.21
CA PRO A 25 -17.23 -8.75 -10.79
C PRO A 25 -17.36 -8.96 -9.29
N ALA A 26 -17.57 -10.22 -8.90
CA ALA A 26 -17.60 -10.62 -7.50
C ALA A 26 -16.28 -10.18 -6.80
N PRO A 27 -16.34 -9.66 -5.57
CA PRO A 27 -15.14 -9.24 -4.86
C PRO A 27 -14.18 -10.43 -4.74
N ALA A 28 -12.96 -10.25 -5.23
CA ALA A 28 -11.94 -11.29 -5.16
C ALA A 28 -11.73 -11.74 -3.71
N PRO A 29 -11.61 -13.05 -3.44
CA PRO A 29 -11.44 -13.57 -2.10
C PRO A 29 -10.21 -12.95 -1.43
N ARG A 30 -10.39 -12.46 -0.20
CA ARG A 30 -9.30 -11.89 0.61
C ARG A 30 -8.33 -13.02 0.94
N ARG A 31 -7.12 -12.95 0.36
CA ARG A 31 -6.03 -13.87 0.69
C ARG A 31 -5.69 -13.78 2.19
N GLU A 32 -5.79 -14.92 2.87
CA GLU A 32 -5.31 -15.13 4.23
C GLU A 32 -3.78 -15.13 4.28
N LEU A 33 -3.21 -14.62 5.38
CA LEU A 33 -1.76 -14.60 5.59
C LEU A 33 -1.27 -16.01 5.94
N THR A 34 -0.14 -16.43 5.36
CA THR A 34 0.56 -17.65 5.79
C THR A 34 1.15 -17.47 7.19
N GLU A 35 1.55 -18.57 7.84
CA GLU A 35 2.22 -18.52 9.15
C GLU A 35 3.51 -17.67 9.09
N GLU A 36 4.35 -17.89 8.08
CA GLU A 36 5.58 -17.09 7.86
C GLU A 36 5.27 -15.60 7.68
N GLU A 37 4.19 -15.27 6.94
CA GLU A 37 3.77 -13.88 6.78
C GLU A 37 3.31 -13.28 8.11
N LYS A 38 2.60 -14.03 8.96
CA LYS A 38 2.23 -13.55 10.30
C LYS A 38 3.44 -13.32 11.19
N GLU A 39 4.40 -14.24 11.20
CA GLU A 39 5.64 -14.11 11.98
C GLU A 39 6.44 -12.88 11.54
N PHE A 40 6.61 -12.69 10.23
CA PHE A 40 7.27 -11.50 9.69
C PHE A 40 6.56 -10.21 10.11
N MET A 41 5.23 -10.18 10.05
CA MET A 41 4.44 -9.02 10.44
C MET A 41 4.54 -8.72 11.95
N ASN A 42 4.56 -9.77 12.78
CA ASN A 42 4.76 -9.62 14.22
C ASN A 42 6.16 -9.08 14.54
N ALA A 43 7.21 -9.62 13.92
CA ALA A 43 8.57 -9.12 14.09
C ALA A 43 8.70 -7.66 13.61
N LEU A 44 8.03 -7.29 12.52
CA LEU A 44 7.98 -5.91 12.04
C LEU A 44 7.27 -4.98 13.03
N ALA A 45 6.16 -5.43 13.63
CA ALA A 45 5.45 -4.66 14.64
C ALA A 45 6.33 -4.38 15.87
N GLN A 46 6.97 -5.42 16.40
CA GLN A 46 7.92 -5.30 17.52
C GLN A 46 9.08 -4.36 17.19
N LEU A 47 9.64 -4.45 15.99
CA LEU A 47 10.71 -3.56 15.55
C LEU A 47 10.27 -2.09 15.50
N VAL A 48 9.05 -1.82 15.04
CA VAL A 48 8.50 -0.47 14.98
C VAL A 48 8.22 0.07 16.38
N GLU A 49 7.68 -0.76 17.27
CA GLU A 49 7.45 -0.41 18.68
C GLU A 49 8.76 -0.05 19.39
N SER A 50 9.79 -0.90 19.31
CA SER A 50 11.11 -0.60 19.88
C SER A 50 11.74 0.67 19.29
N ALA A 51 11.54 0.93 17.98
CA ALA A 51 12.02 2.16 17.37
C ALA A 51 11.25 3.41 17.83
N GLN A 52 9.96 3.27 18.15
CA GLN A 52 9.17 4.35 18.76
C GLN A 52 9.62 4.65 20.19
N GLU A 53 9.82 3.61 21.01
CA GLU A 53 10.37 3.76 22.36
C GLU A 53 11.73 4.45 22.36
N LEU A 54 12.63 4.02 21.46
CA LEU A 54 13.92 4.67 21.27
C LEU A 54 13.75 6.12 20.83
N SER A 55 12.81 6.42 19.94
CA SER A 55 12.53 7.79 19.53
C SER A 55 12.11 8.68 20.69
N TYR A 56 11.29 8.17 21.63
CA TYR A 56 10.89 8.92 22.81
C TYR A 56 12.07 9.13 23.77
N ALA A 57 12.88 8.10 24.01
CA ALA A 57 14.09 8.23 24.83
C ALA A 57 15.06 9.27 24.25
N LEU A 58 15.27 9.28 22.93
CA LEU A 58 16.13 10.25 22.25
C LEU A 58 15.58 11.67 22.33
N ALA A 59 14.26 11.86 22.33
CA ALA A 59 13.64 13.18 22.47
C ALA A 59 13.90 13.79 23.85
N VAL A 60 13.85 12.98 24.92
CA VAL A 60 14.19 13.44 26.29
C VAL A 60 15.63 13.88 26.38
N VAL A 61 16.56 13.17 25.72
CA VAL A 61 17.99 13.52 25.71
C VAL A 61 18.27 14.77 24.87
N ASP A 62 17.40 15.12 23.92
CA ASP A 62 17.53 16.34 23.11
C ASP A 62 17.43 17.62 23.96
N GLU A 63 16.73 17.57 25.09
CA GLU A 63 16.58 18.71 26.00
C GLU A 63 17.85 18.98 26.83
N ALA A 64 18.83 18.07 26.82
CA ALA A 64 20.07 18.14 27.62
C ALA A 64 21.37 18.07 26.77
N GLN A 65 21.29 18.33 25.46
CA GLN A 65 22.38 18.07 24.49
C GLN A 65 23.65 18.89 24.73
N ASP A 66 23.53 20.10 25.27
CA ASP A 66 24.64 21.06 25.34
C ASP A 66 25.78 20.57 26.25
N GLU A 67 25.46 19.75 27.25
CA GLU A 67 26.41 19.22 28.23
C GLU A 67 27.01 17.86 27.86
N LEU A 68 26.59 17.24 26.75
CA LEU A 68 27.03 15.90 26.35
C LEU A 68 28.39 15.92 25.64
N SER A 69 29.20 14.89 25.90
CA SER A 69 30.47 14.68 25.21
C SER A 69 30.25 14.40 23.70
N PRO A 70 31.24 14.69 22.84
CA PRO A 70 31.15 14.43 21.41
C PRO A 70 30.80 12.97 21.07
N GLU A 71 31.38 12.00 21.79
CA GLU A 71 31.15 10.57 21.58
C GLU A 71 29.70 10.19 21.84
N ILE A 72 29.09 10.74 22.90
CA ILE A 72 27.67 10.52 23.19
C ILE A 72 26.79 11.14 22.10
N LYS A 73 27.15 12.33 21.60
CA LYS A 73 26.43 12.97 20.48
C LYS A 73 26.46 12.11 19.22
N GLU A 74 27.58 11.44 18.92
CA GLU A 74 27.68 10.50 17.80
C GLU A 74 26.78 9.27 17.98
N VAL A 75 26.75 8.69 19.19
CA VAL A 75 25.84 7.56 19.52
C VAL A 75 24.38 7.97 19.33
N LEU A 76 23.99 9.15 19.81
CA LEU A 76 22.63 9.66 19.64
C LEU A 76 22.30 9.90 18.17
N ALA A 77 23.24 10.41 17.38
CA ALA A 77 23.06 10.58 15.95
C ALA A 77 22.86 9.24 15.23
N ALA A 78 23.65 8.22 15.56
CA ALA A 78 23.51 6.87 15.04
C ALA A 78 22.15 6.25 15.42
N ALA A 79 21.72 6.40 16.68
CA ALA A 79 20.43 5.93 17.14
C ALA A 79 19.25 6.58 16.38
N ARG A 80 19.28 7.91 16.17
CA ARG A 80 18.29 8.61 15.34
C ARG A 80 18.28 8.09 13.90
N ALA A 81 19.45 7.77 13.33
CA ALA A 81 19.53 7.21 11.99
C ALA A 81 18.87 5.82 11.91
N VAL A 82 19.05 4.98 12.92
CA VAL A 82 18.37 3.67 13.03
C VAL A 82 16.85 3.86 13.07
N VAL A 83 16.34 4.73 13.93
CA VAL A 83 14.89 5.03 14.01
C VAL A 83 14.36 5.45 12.63
N LYS A 84 15.01 6.40 11.95
CA LYS A 84 14.62 6.85 10.61
C LYS A 84 14.62 5.70 9.59
N ALA A 85 15.62 4.83 9.63
CA ALA A 85 15.72 3.68 8.74
C ALA A 85 14.57 2.68 8.96
N VAL A 86 14.24 2.38 10.21
CA VAL A 86 13.10 1.50 10.57
C VAL A 86 11.79 2.09 10.06
N TRP A 87 11.53 3.38 10.27
CA TRP A 87 10.33 4.04 9.76
C TRP A 87 10.22 4.00 8.24
N ARG A 88 11.35 4.22 7.54
CA ARG A 88 11.41 4.11 6.08
C ARG A 88 11.10 2.68 5.63
N PHE A 89 11.68 1.69 6.27
CA PHE A 89 11.46 0.28 5.97
C PHE A 89 10.00 -0.12 6.18
N HIS A 90 9.43 0.20 7.35
CA HIS A 90 8.02 -0.03 7.67
C HIS A 90 7.08 0.60 6.64
N ARG A 91 7.35 1.85 6.21
CA ARG A 91 6.55 2.52 5.17
C ARG A 91 6.63 1.81 3.82
N LEU A 92 7.79 1.27 3.44
CA LEU A 92 7.94 0.48 2.21
C LEU A 92 7.16 -0.83 2.29
N VAL A 93 7.23 -1.53 3.42
CA VAL A 93 6.44 -2.77 3.63
C VAL A 93 4.96 -2.48 3.53
N ARG A 94 4.45 -1.46 4.23
CA ARG A 94 3.03 -1.06 4.17
C ARG A 94 2.57 -0.73 2.75
N ARG A 95 3.40 -0.07 1.94
CA ARG A 95 3.07 0.21 0.54
C ARG A 95 2.99 -1.07 -0.30
N ARG A 96 3.92 -2.00 -0.09
CA ARG A 96 3.97 -3.27 -0.83
C ARG A 96 2.82 -4.20 -0.46
N THR A 97 2.38 -4.21 0.79
CA THR A 97 1.26 -5.04 1.26
C THR A 97 -0.12 -4.37 1.10
N GLY A 98 -0.19 -3.20 0.45
CA GLY A 98 -1.45 -2.50 0.19
C GLY A 98 -2.13 -1.98 1.46
N GLY A 99 -1.36 -1.60 2.48
CA GLY A 99 -1.88 -1.13 3.76
C GLY A 99 -2.41 -2.24 4.67
N ARG A 100 -2.22 -3.51 4.32
CA ARG A 100 -2.67 -4.71 5.06
C ARG A 100 -1.77 -5.01 6.28
N VAL A 101 -1.39 -3.96 7.00
CA VAL A 101 -0.55 -4.01 8.21
C VAL A 101 -1.35 -3.30 9.30
N VAL A 102 -1.96 -4.09 10.17
CA VAL A 102 -2.57 -3.68 11.43
C VAL A 102 -1.64 -4.14 12.53
#